data_AF-A0A2M7CMG1-F1
#
_entry.id   AF-A0A2M7CMG1-F1
#
_cell.length_a   1.000
_cell.length_b   1.000
_cell.length_c   1.000
_cell.angle_alpha   90.00
_cell.angle_beta   90.00
_cell.angle_gamma   90.00
#
_symmetry.space_group_name_H-M   'P 1'
#
loop_
_entity.id
_entity.type
_entity.pdbx_description
1 polymer ?
#
loop_
_entity_poly.entity_id
_entity_poly.type
_entity_poly.pdbx_seq_one_letter_code
_entity_poly.pdbx_strand_id
1 'polypeptide(L)'
;MEYHRRDYYRPAHWSVVSNVDSLVYDYFVARDPSLAAKVKVIYSSPDFGIPPVVVSPMMRPQVRAELQTLFLEVADDPTAREALASIGVEHFVLIDDSLYDSVRALEDVIPDSAVQP
;
A
#
# COMPACT_ATOMS: atom_id res chain seq x y z
N MET A 1 -5.74 -47.41 -1.55
CA MET A 1 -6.69 -46.30 -1.30
C MET A 1 -6.31 -45.69 0.03
N GLU A 2 -5.34 -44.79 0.02
CA GLU A 2 -4.71 -44.27 1.24
C GLU A 2 -5.24 -42.86 1.51
N TYR A 3 -5.99 -42.75 2.60
CA TYR A 3 -6.67 -41.52 3.01
C TYR A 3 -5.68 -40.69 3.83
N HIS A 4 -4.93 -39.80 3.16
CA HIS A 4 -4.08 -38.83 3.84
C HIS A 4 -4.96 -37.77 4.52
N ARG A 5 -5.28 -38.00 5.79
CA ARG A 5 -5.79 -36.97 6.69
C ARG A 5 -4.67 -35.94 6.88
N ARG A 6 -4.76 -34.78 6.23
CA ARG A 6 -3.92 -33.61 6.56
C ARG A 6 -4.53 -32.96 7.80
N ASP A 7 -3.95 -33.24 8.95
CA ASP A 7 -4.30 -32.57 10.20
C ASP A 7 -3.81 -31.11 10.11
N TYR A 8 -4.71 -30.18 9.81
CA TYR A 8 -4.45 -28.75 9.92
C TYR A 8 -4.36 -28.38 11.41
N TYR A 9 -3.16 -28.38 11.97
CA TYR A 9 -2.91 -27.82 13.30
C TYR A 9 -3.07 -26.30 13.24
N ARG A 10 -4.23 -25.81 13.65
CA ARG A 10 -4.52 -24.38 13.83
C ARG A 10 -4.41 -24.09 15.33
N PRO A 11 -3.29 -23.55 15.84
CA PRO A 11 -3.15 -23.28 17.27
C PRO A 11 -4.20 -22.25 17.70
N ALA A 12 -4.88 -22.49 18.83
CA ALA A 12 -6.11 -21.81 19.24
C ALA A 12 -6.05 -20.28 19.48
N HIS A 13 -4.93 -19.61 19.16
CA HIS A 13 -4.72 -18.18 19.44
C HIS A 13 -4.84 -17.24 18.22
N TRP A 14 -4.90 -17.74 16.97
CA TRP A 14 -5.15 -16.88 15.80
C TRP A 14 -6.68 -16.75 15.58
N SER A 15 -7.41 -16.06 16.45
CA SER A 15 -8.88 -16.04 16.34
C SER A 15 -9.41 -14.98 15.36
N VAL A 16 -8.55 -14.11 14.83
CA VAL A 16 -8.93 -12.97 13.99
C VAL A 16 -7.98 -12.87 12.78
N VAL A 17 -8.55 -12.53 11.63
CA VAL A 17 -7.81 -12.17 10.41
C VAL A 17 -8.14 -10.73 10.04
N SER A 18 -7.14 -10.02 9.51
CA SER A 18 -7.26 -8.64 9.04
C SER A 18 -6.49 -8.48 7.73
N ASN A 19 -6.81 -7.44 6.96
CA ASN A 19 -6.01 -7.00 5.82
C ASN A 19 -5.18 -5.78 6.25
N VAL A 20 -3.93 -5.71 5.78
CA VAL A 20 -3.02 -4.58 5.98
C VAL A 20 -2.19 -4.41 4.71
N ASP A 21 -1.84 -3.17 4.40
CA ASP A 21 -0.91 -2.84 3.34
C ASP A 21 0.49 -3.45 3.63
N SER A 22 1.12 -4.05 2.62
CA SER A 22 2.41 -4.73 2.79
C SER A 22 3.53 -3.77 3.19
N LEU A 23 3.53 -2.53 2.67
CA LEU A 23 4.53 -1.52 3.04
C LEU A 23 4.39 -1.13 4.51
N VAL A 24 3.15 -1.05 5.01
CA VAL A 24 2.88 -0.79 6.43
C VAL A 24 3.36 -1.97 7.29
N TYR A 25 3.06 -3.20 6.89
CA TYR A 25 3.55 -4.40 7.59
C TYR A 25 5.08 -4.43 7.65
N ASP A 26 5.75 -4.24 6.51
CA ASP A 26 7.21 -4.26 6.40
C ASP A 26 7.84 -3.12 7.23
N TYR A 27 7.24 -1.93 7.22
CA TYR A 27 7.67 -0.79 8.04
C TYR A 27 7.69 -1.13 9.54
N PHE A 28 6.67 -1.83 10.04
CA PHE A 28 6.58 -2.21 11.45
C PHE A 28 7.49 -3.38 11.80
N VAL A 29 7.59 -4.41 10.95
CA VAL A 29 8.48 -5.56 11.18
C VAL A 29 9.95 -5.14 11.15
N ALA A 30 10.32 -4.21 10.28
CA ALA A 30 11.68 -3.66 10.25
C ALA A 30 12.06 -2.95 11.56
N ARG A 31 11.08 -2.38 12.27
CA ARG A 31 11.27 -1.66 13.55
C ARG A 31 11.14 -2.55 14.77
N ASP A 32 10.27 -3.54 14.74
CA ASP A 32 10.12 -4.57 15.78
C ASP A 32 10.01 -5.96 15.13
N PRO A 33 11.15 -6.66 14.94
CA PRO A 33 11.16 -8.00 14.38
C PRO A 33 10.36 -9.04 15.19
N SER A 34 10.02 -8.76 16.46
CA SER A 34 9.19 -9.66 17.27
C SER A 34 7.75 -9.77 16.74
N LEU A 35 7.28 -8.78 15.96
CA LEU A 35 5.96 -8.80 15.32
C LEU A 35 5.84 -9.92 14.29
N ALA A 36 6.91 -10.26 13.57
CA ALA A 36 6.91 -11.35 12.60
C ALA A 36 6.70 -12.73 13.25
N ALA A 37 6.98 -12.88 14.55
CA ALA A 37 6.69 -14.10 15.29
C ALA A 37 5.24 -14.16 15.80
N LYS A 38 4.54 -13.03 15.85
CA LYS A 38 3.17 -12.89 16.39
C LYS A 38 2.11 -12.83 15.29
N VAL A 39 2.49 -12.45 14.08
CA VAL A 39 1.61 -12.33 12.91
C VAL A 39 2.08 -13.27 11.82
N LYS A 40 1.14 -13.93 11.15
CA LYS A 40 1.42 -14.78 10.01
C LYS A 40 0.72 -14.22 8.77
N VAL A 41 1.49 -13.89 7.75
CA VAL A 41 0.96 -13.61 6.41
C VAL A 41 0.43 -14.93 5.84
N ILE A 42 -0.89 -15.01 5.66
CA ILE A 42 -1.55 -16.21 5.13
C ILE A 42 -1.98 -16.05 3.67
N TYR A 43 -2.00 -14.81 3.17
CA TYR A 43 -2.35 -14.44 1.81
C TYR A 43 -1.75 -13.07 1.49
N SER A 44 -1.27 -12.92 0.26
CA SER A 44 -0.85 -11.64 -0.34
C SER A 44 -1.65 -11.46 -1.61
N SER A 45 -2.23 -10.27 -1.79
CA SER A 45 -2.92 -9.92 -3.04
C SER A 45 -1.93 -9.78 -4.19
N PRO A 46 -2.40 -9.72 -5.44
CA PRO A 46 -1.62 -9.14 -6.53
C PRO A 46 -1.15 -7.73 -6.20
N ASP A 47 -0.16 -7.25 -6.93
CA ASP A 47 0.34 -5.89 -6.81
C ASP A 47 -0.77 -4.88 -7.15
N PHE A 48 -0.83 -3.81 -6.36
CA PHE A 48 -1.71 -2.66 -6.57
C PHE A 48 -0.88 -1.39 -6.68
N GLY A 49 -1.41 -0.39 -7.39
CA GLY A 49 -0.76 0.91 -7.49
C GLY A 49 -0.63 1.58 -6.12
N ILE A 50 0.56 2.12 -5.83
CA ILE A 50 0.81 2.94 -4.63
C ILE A 50 -0.13 4.15 -4.66
N PRO A 51 -0.72 4.57 -3.52
CA PRO A 51 -1.58 5.75 -3.47
C PRO A 51 -0.91 6.99 -4.11
N PRO A 52 -1.58 7.68 -5.06
CA PRO A 52 -1.00 8.82 -5.74
C PRO A 52 -1.02 10.08 -4.87
N VAL A 53 -0.18 11.05 -5.23
CA VAL A 53 -0.37 12.44 -4.82
C VAL A 53 -1.48 13.06 -5.68
N VAL A 54 -2.57 13.49 -5.05
CA VAL A 54 -3.71 14.12 -5.74
C VAL A 54 -3.83 15.60 -5.36
N VAL A 55 -4.32 16.40 -6.30
CA VAL A 55 -4.61 17.83 -6.10
C VAL A 55 -6.07 18.12 -6.43
N SER A 56 -6.60 19.20 -5.87
CA SER A 56 -7.96 19.64 -6.18
C SER A 56 -8.13 19.94 -7.67
N PRO A 57 -9.26 19.54 -8.29
CA PRO A 57 -9.57 19.89 -9.68
C PRO A 57 -9.73 21.41 -9.89
N MET A 58 -9.95 22.17 -8.81
CA MET A 58 -10.07 23.63 -8.86
C MET A 58 -8.72 24.37 -8.71
N MET A 59 -7.61 23.64 -8.57
CA MET A 59 -6.29 24.24 -8.43
C MET A 59 -5.87 24.98 -9.70
N ARG A 60 -5.25 26.16 -9.55
CA ARG A 60 -4.71 26.92 -10.69
C ARG A 60 -3.66 26.06 -11.42
N PRO A 61 -3.69 25.98 -12.77
CA PRO A 61 -2.76 25.14 -13.53
C PRO A 61 -1.29 25.42 -13.26
N GLN A 62 -0.93 26.68 -13.00
CA GLN A 62 0.44 27.09 -12.68
C GLN A 62 0.93 26.47 -11.37
N VAL A 63 0.09 26.50 -10.33
CA VAL A 63 0.42 25.90 -9.02
C VAL A 63 0.56 24.38 -9.12
N ARG A 64 -0.31 23.73 -9.91
CA ARG A 64 -0.21 22.29 -10.18
C ARG A 64 1.13 21.95 -10.86
N ALA A 65 1.55 22.73 -11.85
CA ALA A 65 2.81 22.52 -12.55
C ALA A 65 4.02 22.71 -11.61
N GLU A 66 4.02 23.77 -10.80
CA GLU A 66 5.07 24.05 -9.81
C GLU A 66 5.22 22.91 -8.79
N LEU A 67 4.10 22.43 -8.23
CA LEU A 67 4.09 21.28 -7.31
C LEU A 67 4.60 20.00 -7.98
N GLN A 68 4.17 19.73 -9.21
CA GLN A 68 4.60 18.55 -9.94
C GLN A 68 6.11 18.57 -10.18
N THR A 69 6.67 19.69 -10.65
CA THR A 69 8.11 19.86 -10.82
C THR A 69 8.84 19.66 -9.49
N LEU A 70 8.37 20.30 -8.41
CA LEU A 70 8.95 20.14 -7.08
C LEU A 70 9.05 18.67 -6.65
N PHE A 71 7.96 17.90 -6.75
CA PHE A 71 7.98 16.50 -6.36
C PHE A 71 8.86 15.62 -7.25
N LEU A 72 8.96 15.92 -8.55
CA LEU A 72 9.82 15.14 -9.45
C LEU A 72 11.31 15.40 -9.22
N GLU A 73 11.68 16.61 -8.78
CA GLU A 73 13.06 17.03 -8.58
C GLU A 73 13.53 16.90 -7.11
N VAL A 74 12.62 16.66 -6.17
CA VAL A 74 12.94 16.66 -4.72
C VAL A 74 14.02 15.63 -4.33
N ALA A 75 14.16 14.53 -5.07
CA ALA A 75 15.19 13.53 -4.81
C ALA A 75 16.62 13.99 -5.19
N ASP A 76 16.72 15.00 -6.06
CA ASP A 76 17.98 15.59 -6.49
C ASP A 76 18.56 16.54 -5.43
N ASP A 77 17.71 17.08 -4.54
CA ASP A 77 18.13 17.88 -3.38
C ASP A 77 18.70 16.96 -2.28
N PRO A 78 20.01 17.03 -1.99
CA PRO A 78 20.61 16.21 -0.95
C PRO A 78 20.02 16.45 0.44
N THR A 79 19.48 17.65 0.70
CA THR A 79 18.87 18.01 1.98
C THR A 79 17.48 17.40 2.16
N ALA A 80 16.79 17.09 1.06
CA ALA A 80 15.47 16.46 1.09
C ALA A 80 15.52 14.93 1.18
N ARG A 81 16.66 14.31 0.88
CA ARG A 81 16.84 12.84 0.90
C ARG A 81 16.53 12.22 2.26
N GLU A 82 16.91 12.89 3.36
CA GLU A 82 16.59 12.42 4.71
C GLU A 82 15.08 12.48 4.99
N ALA A 83 14.40 13.53 4.52
CA ALA A 83 12.95 13.66 4.66
C ALA A 83 12.21 12.57 3.87
N LEU A 84 12.62 12.30 2.62
CA LEU A 84 12.07 11.23 1.79
C LEU A 84 12.28 9.85 2.44
N ALA A 85 13.50 9.56 2.90
CA ALA A 85 13.80 8.31 3.59
C ALA A 85 12.99 8.12 4.88
N SER A 86 12.70 9.21 5.61
CA SER A 86 11.90 9.14 6.86
C SER A 86 10.48 8.62 6.63
N ILE A 87 9.91 8.86 5.44
CA ILE A 87 8.60 8.38 5.01
C ILE A 87 8.69 7.13 4.11
N GLY A 88 9.88 6.59 3.88
CA GLY A 88 10.10 5.41 3.04
C GLY A 88 9.91 5.64 1.55
N VAL A 89 10.07 6.88 1.08
CA VAL A 89 9.98 7.25 -0.34
C VAL A 89 11.39 7.48 -0.88
N GLU A 90 11.66 7.04 -2.11
CA GLU A 90 12.94 7.30 -2.78
C GLU A 90 12.85 8.51 -3.71
N HIS A 91 11.81 8.57 -4.52
CA HIS A 91 11.54 9.64 -5.48
C HIS A 91 10.08 9.56 -5.95
N PHE A 92 9.60 10.62 -6.59
CA PHE A 92 8.30 10.62 -7.26
C PHE A 92 8.48 10.49 -8.77
N VAL A 93 7.54 9.83 -9.42
CA VAL A 93 7.53 9.64 -10.87
C VAL A 93 6.15 9.99 -11.44
N LEU A 94 6.12 10.36 -12.72
CA LEU A 94 4.87 10.40 -13.45
C LEU A 94 4.44 8.99 -13.79
N ILE A 95 3.17 8.71 -13.55
CA ILE A 95 2.54 7.44 -13.87
C ILE A 95 1.35 7.67 -14.80
N ASP A 96 1.01 6.63 -15.55
CA ASP A 96 -0.21 6.61 -16.34
C ASP A 96 -1.42 6.32 -15.43
N ASP A 97 -2.54 6.98 -15.68
CA ASP A 97 -3.77 6.79 -14.91
C ASP A 97 -4.26 5.33 -14.95
N SER A 98 -4.00 4.60 -16.05
CA SER A 98 -4.36 3.17 -16.20
C SER A 98 -3.74 2.26 -15.15
N LEU A 99 -2.68 2.67 -14.44
CA LEU A 99 -2.15 1.90 -13.31
C LEU A 99 -3.17 1.74 -12.16
N TYR A 100 -4.23 2.56 -12.13
CA TYR A 100 -5.33 2.46 -11.18
C TYR A 100 -6.56 1.71 -11.72
N ASP A 101 -6.50 1.13 -12.93
CA ASP A 101 -7.62 0.36 -13.48
C ASP A 101 -7.97 -0.86 -12.62
N SER A 102 -6.96 -1.49 -11.99
CA SER A 102 -7.20 -2.65 -11.12
C SER A 102 -8.02 -2.32 -9.89
N VAL A 103 -7.85 -1.13 -9.30
CA VAL A 103 -8.66 -0.69 -8.16
C VAL A 103 -10.04 -0.20 -8.61
N ARG A 104 -10.15 0.45 -9.78
CA ARG A 104 -11.45 0.81 -10.36
C ARG A 104 -12.31 -0.41 -10.66
N ALA A 105 -11.71 -1.49 -11.16
CA ALA A 105 -12.40 -2.75 -11.38
C ALA A 105 -12.91 -3.42 -10.08
N LEU A 106 -12.37 -3.04 -8.90
CA LEU A 106 -12.90 -3.53 -7.62
C LEU A 106 -14.24 -2.89 -7.27
N GLU A 107 -14.54 -1.68 -7.75
CA GLU A 107 -15.81 -1.00 -7.46
C GLU A 107 -17.00 -1.84 -7.96
N ASP A 108 -16.85 -2.51 -9.11
CA ASP A 108 -17.90 -3.36 -9.70
C ASP A 108 -18.24 -4.61 -8.86
N VAL A 109 -17.33 -5.03 -7.97
CA VAL A 109 -17.51 -6.24 -7.15
C VAL A 109 -17.78 -5.93 -5.67
N ILE A 110 -17.72 -4.65 -5.28
CA ILE A 110 -18.06 -4.22 -3.93
C ILE A 110 -19.57 -3.93 -3.89
N PRO A 111 -20.36 -4.70 -3.11
CA PRO A 111 -21.78 -4.41 -2.98
C PRO A 111 -22.00 -3.07 -2.26
N ASP A 112 -23.00 -2.30 -2.66
CA ASP A 112 -23.35 -1.00 -2.05
C ASP A 112 -23.45 -1.04 -0.51
N SER A 113 -23.87 -2.18 0.04
CA SER A 113 -23.96 -2.41 1.49
C SER A 113 -22.61 -2.41 2.23
N ALA A 114 -21.50 -2.53 1.51
CA ALA A 114 -20.13 -2.53 2.05
C ALA A 114 -19.44 -1.16 1.93
N VAL A 115 -20.05 -0.20 1.22
CA VAL A 115 -19.56 1.19 1.12
C VAL A 115 -20.07 1.95 2.34
N GLN A 116 -19.18 2.34 3.26
CA GLN A 116 -19.56 3.26 4.33
C GLN A 116 -19.88 4.65 3.73
N PRO A 117 -20.98 5.30 4.15
CA PRO A 117 -21.42 6.58 3.59
C PRO A 117 -20.46 7.74 3.86
#